data_AF-A0A7C9IJM3-F1
#
_entry.id   AF-A0A7C9IJM3-F1
#
_cell.length_a   1.000
_cell.length_b   1.000
_cell.length_c   1.000
_cell.angle_alpha   90.00
_cell.angle_beta   90.00
_cell.angle_gamma   90.00
#
_symmetry.space_group_name_H-M   'P 1'
#
loop_
_entity.id
_entity.type
_entity.pdbx_description
1 polymer ?
#
loop_
_entity_poly.entity_id
_entity_poly.type
_entity_poly.pdbx_seq_one_letter_code
_entity_poly.pdbx_strand_id
1 'polypeptide(L)' 'MTPEQNKTAEKMTSVKAAWDKAPSGPKKDAALKHYQAAEKAHEAHDDALTNKELNAASNALA' A
#
# COMPACT_ATOMS: atom_id res chain seq x y z
N MET A 1 -3.00 18.93 1.57
CA MET A 1 -2.07 17.78 1.67
C MET A 1 -0.66 18.32 1.74
N THR A 2 0.16 17.77 2.63
CA THR A 2 1.60 18.05 2.63
C THR A 2 2.25 17.39 1.41
N PRO A 3 3.44 17.83 0.97
CA PRO A 3 4.17 17.18 -0.11
C PRO A 3 4.43 15.69 0.15
N GLU A 4 4.54 15.30 1.42
CA GLU A 4 4.73 13.91 1.84
C GLU A 4 3.48 13.06 1.63
N GLN A 5 2.29 13.59 1.96
CA GLN A 5 1.02 12.90 1.71
C GLN A 5 0.78 12.65 0.22
N ASN A 6 1.17 13.59 -0.65
CA ASN A 6 1.08 13.38 -2.10
C ASN A 6 1.94 12.20 -2.55
N LYS A 7 3.20 12.12 -2.08
CA LYS A 7 4.09 10.99 -2.39
C LYS A 7 3.54 9.67 -1.88
N THR A 8 2.95 9.67 -0.69
CA THR A 8 2.29 8.50 -0.11
C THR A 8 1.13 8.03 -1.01
N ALA A 9 0.27 8.95 -1.48
CA ALA A 9 -0.83 8.63 -2.39
C ALA A 9 -0.36 8.08 -3.76
N GLU A 10 0.74 8.62 -4.31
CA GLU A 10 1.37 8.09 -5.54
C GLU A 10 1.87 6.65 -5.33
N LYS A 11 2.46 6.37 -4.16
CA LYS A 11 2.90 5.03 -3.79
C LYS A 11 1.72 4.08 -3.63
N MET A 12 0.62 4.48 -2.98
CA MET A 12 -0.60 3.67 -2.87
C MET A 12 -1.13 3.28 -4.26
N THR A 13 -1.20 4.24 -5.18
CA THR A 13 -1.63 3.98 -6.55
C THR A 13 -0.76 2.95 -7.25
N SER A 14 0.57 3.05 -7.09
CA SER A 14 1.53 2.10 -7.67
C SER A 14 1.38 0.69 -7.08
N VAL A 15 1.24 0.57 -5.76
CA VAL A 15 1.05 -0.72 -5.08
C VAL A 15 -0.28 -1.36 -5.47
N LYS A 16 -1.34 -0.57 -5.57
CA LYS A 16 -2.66 -1.04 -6.03
C LYS A 16 -2.60 -1.58 -7.44
N ALA A 17 -1.88 -0.90 -8.35
CA ALA A 17 -1.69 -1.37 -9.72
C ALA A 17 -0.86 -2.67 -9.79
N ALA A 18 0.16 -2.82 -8.95
CA ALA A 18 0.92 -4.06 -8.85
C ALA A 18 0.06 -5.21 -8.31
N TRP A 19 -0.76 -4.93 -7.29
CA TRP A 19 -1.70 -5.88 -6.71
C TRP A 19 -2.75 -6.35 -7.72
N ASP A 20 -3.33 -5.42 -8.49
CA ASP A 20 -4.34 -5.72 -9.52
C ASP A 20 -3.80 -6.70 -10.56
N LYS A 21 -2.59 -6.44 -11.05
CA LYS A 21 -1.89 -7.28 -12.04
C LYS A 21 -1.40 -8.62 -11.49
N ALA A 22 -1.23 -8.75 -10.17
CA ALA A 22 -0.74 -9.98 -9.58
C ALA A 22 -1.76 -11.12 -9.76
N PRO A 23 -1.30 -12.36 -10.04
CA PRO A 23 -2.18 -13.51 -10.11
C PRO A 23 -2.84 -13.76 -8.74
N SER A 24 -4.08 -14.24 -8.76
CA SER A 24 -4.78 -14.63 -7.53
C SER A 24 -3.99 -15.70 -6.79
N GLY A 25 -3.84 -15.51 -5.48
CA GLY A 25 -3.08 -16.41 -4.63
C GLY A 25 -2.65 -15.77 -3.32
N PRO A 26 -2.00 -16.54 -2.44
CA PRO A 26 -1.70 -16.13 -1.07
C PRO A 26 -0.85 -14.85 -0.98
N LYS A 27 0.01 -14.60 -1.99
CA LYS A 27 0.77 -13.33 -2.14
C LYS A 27 -0.14 -12.12 -2.33
N LYS A 28 -1.12 -12.22 -3.24
CA LYS A 28 -2.12 -11.17 -3.52
C LYS A 28 -3.01 -10.92 -2.29
N ASP A 29 -3.41 -11.97 -1.58
CA ASP A 29 -4.17 -11.85 -0.32
C ASP A 29 -3.37 -11.16 0.79
N ALA A 30 -2.09 -11.50 0.95
CA ALA A 30 -1.21 -10.84 1.91
C ALA A 30 -1.01 -9.36 1.57
N ALA A 31 -0.76 -9.06 0.30
CA ALA A 31 -0.63 -7.70 -0.18
C ALA A 31 -1.91 -6.88 0.02
N LEU A 32 -3.09 -7.47 -0.16
CA LEU A 32 -4.37 -6.80 0.08
C LEU A 32 -4.51 -6.37 1.56
N LYS A 33 -4.17 -7.26 2.49
CA LYS A 33 -4.25 -6.96 3.93
C LYS A 33 -3.37 -5.77 4.32
N HIS A 34 -2.13 -5.75 3.83
CA HIS A 34 -1.21 -4.63 4.04
C HIS A 34 -1.70 -3.36 3.35
N TYR A 35 -2.22 -3.44 2.13
CA TYR A 35 -2.76 -2.28 1.42
C TYR A 35 -3.97 -1.66 2.15
N GLN A 36 -4.87 -2.48 2.69
CA GLN A 36 -6.01 -1.99 3.50
C GLN A 36 -5.55 -1.34 4.81
N ALA A 37 -4.48 -1.85 5.44
CA ALA A 37 -3.88 -1.21 6.61
C ALA A 37 -3.24 0.14 6.25
N ALA A 38 -2.61 0.24 5.08
CA ALA A 38 -2.09 1.49 4.54
C ALA A 38 -3.21 2.51 4.26
N GLU A 39 -4.35 2.10 3.70
CA GLU A 39 -5.51 2.99 3.48
C GLU A 39 -5.99 3.62 4.78
N LYS A 40 -6.19 2.81 5.83
CA LYS A 40 -6.59 3.32 7.14
C LYS A 40 -5.56 4.25 7.77
N ALA A 41 -4.27 3.93 7.64
CA ALA A 41 -3.19 4.77 8.14
C ALA A 41 -3.13 6.12 7.39
N HIS A 42 -3.39 6.12 6.08
CA HIS A 42 -3.42 7.32 5.27
C HIS A 42 -4.59 8.23 5.67
N GLU A 43 -5.78 7.66 5.89
CA GLU A 43 -6.94 8.37 6.43
C GLU A 43 -6.68 8.96 7.81
N ALA A 44 -5.86 8.28 8.62
CA ALA A 44 -5.41 8.76 9.93
C ALA A 44 -4.26 9.78 9.85
N HIS A 45 -3.82 10.18 8.66
CA HIS A 45 -2.68 11.06 8.42
C HIS A 45 -1.35 10.52 9.00
N ASP A 46 -1.21 9.20 9.13
CA ASP A 46 0.01 8.52 9.58
C ASP A 46 0.83 8.05 8.37
N ASP A 47 1.62 8.96 7.79
CA ASP A 47 2.46 8.69 6.63
C ASP A 47 3.53 7.62 6.90
N ALA A 48 4.02 7.51 8.13
CA ALA A 48 5.05 6.54 8.50
C ALA A 48 4.48 5.11 8.46
N LEU A 49 3.32 4.91 9.09
CA LEU A 49 2.62 3.63 9.06
C LEU A 49 2.14 3.29 7.64
N THR A 50 1.61 4.28 6.91
CA THR A 50 1.19 4.09 5.52
C THR A 50 2.36 3.60 4.67
N ASN A 51 3.52 4.25 4.74
CA ASN A 51 4.69 3.86 3.96
C ASN A 51 5.23 2.48 4.33
N LYS A 52 5.19 2.11 5.61
CA LYS A 52 5.56 0.78 6.12
C LYS A 52 4.67 -0.31 5.54
N GLU A 53 3.36 -0.14 5.63
CA GLU A 53 2.40 -1.11 5.12
C GLU A 53 2.45 -1.21 3.59
N LEU A 54 2.64 -0.11 2.86
CA LEU A 54 2.84 -0.15 1.41
C LEU A 54 4.10 -0.90 1.00
N ASN A 55 5.20 -0.77 1.75
CA ASN A 55 6.39 -1.58 1.50
C ASN A 55 6.15 -3.06 1.77
N ALA A 56 5.40 -3.40 2.82
CA ALA A 56 5.03 -4.78 3.11
C ALA A 56 4.13 -5.37 1.99
N ALA A 57 3.17 -4.59 1.50
CA ALA A 57 2.34 -4.96 0.36
C ALA A 57 3.18 -5.19 -0.91
N SER A 58 4.11 -4.28 -1.23
CA SER A 58 5.05 -4.47 -2.35
C SER A 58 5.91 -5.73 -2.20
N ASN A 59 6.46 -5.96 -1.01
CA ASN A 59 7.29 -7.14 -0.73
C ASN A 59 6.49 -8.44 -0.81
N ALA A 60 5.23 -8.43 -0.41
CA ALA A 60 4.35 -9.59 -0.53
C ALA A 60 4.05 -9.95 -2.01
N LEU A 61 4.12 -8.98 -2.92
CA LEU A 61 3.92 -9.16 -4.35
C LEU A 61 5.17 -9.59 -5.12
N ALA A 62 6.36 -9.44 -4.53
CA ALA A 62 7.63 -9.97 -5.06
C ALA A 62 7.69 -11.50 -4.91
#